data_AF-A0A3B6PM69-F1
#
_entry.id   AF-A0A3B6PM69-F1
#
_cell.length_a   1.000
_cell.length_b   1.000
_cell.length_c   1.000
_cell.angle_alpha   90.00
_cell.angle_beta   90.00
_cell.angle_gamma   90.00
#
_symmetry.space_group_name_H-M   'P 1'
#
loop_
_entity.id
_entity.type
_entity.pdbx_description
1 polymer ?
#
loop_
_entity_poly.entity_id
_entity_poly.type
_entity_poly.pdbx_seq_one_letter_code
_entity_poly.pdbx_strand_id
1 'polypeptide(L)'
;MPTELKRAAEDGDDSTPTRLRRKIVVPEKPVYLVVEHKAEPAYSILSVGTMAPKIPLHLSQRGMSFTAMESPQGSWIVGVGGDKQIHTTIFDVTASKEWQGPWLHTNKMEPILIPHRGQLYVLSSRPSVKRGAMGLDYLPWFEQINFEDGRPNQAEVCLELEPPPIFPCRITPPEYRNPPAIRVASYAMVGSHILLSVQLDNVTSPDKVARKYRKYMGTCGYDVEKKVWEMVHEMNLPFLGQAVPLGDQLFLARSKERDGAYAVYCMHVGQSTSGTSELSIIEVPLVVPKSRPILGELLFPLGRGRFSSVHFRSVDTEPESKLGKPSVVHGTYSIVKENFDDAIIMKQQRQVYKVADRSCPLAHPFPVVAAFTMGDA
;
A
#
# COMPACT_ATOMS: atom_id res chain seq x y z
N MET A 1 22.73 68.17 20.42
CA MET A 1 21.66 68.90 21.13
C MET A 1 20.42 68.02 21.14
N PRO A 2 20.03 67.50 22.30
CA PRO A 2 19.10 66.39 22.48
C PRO A 2 17.68 66.88 22.85
N THR A 3 16.69 66.02 22.67
CA THR A 3 15.47 66.09 23.48
C THR A 3 14.96 64.68 23.76
N GLU A 4 15.28 64.18 24.95
CA GLU A 4 14.47 63.17 25.64
C GLU A 4 13.17 63.84 26.10
N LEU A 5 12.04 63.11 26.18
CA LEU A 5 11.35 62.84 27.44
C LEU A 5 10.02 62.08 27.23
N LYS A 6 9.88 61.05 28.07
CA LYS A 6 8.68 60.56 28.78
C LYS A 6 7.85 59.40 28.22
N ARG A 7 7.88 58.34 29.04
CA ARG A 7 6.90 57.24 29.17
C ARG A 7 5.52 57.79 29.54
N ALA A 8 4.49 57.17 28.99
CA ALA A 8 3.22 56.93 29.67
C ALA A 8 2.79 55.50 29.32
N ALA A 9 2.58 54.70 30.36
CA ALA A 9 1.89 53.43 30.29
C ALA A 9 0.42 53.72 30.53
N GLU A 10 -0.47 53.26 29.64
CA GLU A 10 -1.87 53.06 29.96
C GLU A 10 -2.32 51.73 29.35
N ASP A 11 -2.86 50.90 30.23
CA ASP A 11 -3.61 49.68 29.97
C ASP A 11 -4.76 49.96 29.01
N GLY A 12 -4.94 49.08 28.03
CA GLY A 12 -6.03 49.10 27.09
C GLY A 12 -6.25 47.70 26.54
N ASP A 13 -6.95 46.90 27.33
CA ASP A 13 -7.54 45.61 26.97
C ASP A 13 -8.42 45.79 25.72
N ASP A 14 -7.97 45.26 24.58
CA ASP A 14 -8.85 45.03 23.43
C ASP A 14 -8.63 43.61 22.90
N SER A 15 -9.38 42.72 23.51
CA SER A 15 -9.60 41.34 23.11
C SER A 15 -10.11 41.25 21.66
N THR A 16 -9.19 41.11 20.70
CA THR A 16 -9.52 40.61 19.35
C THR A 16 -9.08 39.16 19.22
N PRO A 17 -9.98 38.21 18.88
CA PRO A 17 -9.57 36.83 18.68
C PRO A 17 -8.82 36.79 17.35
N THR A 18 -7.50 36.74 17.42
CA THR A 18 -6.63 36.43 16.30
C THR A 18 -7.09 35.08 15.74
N ARG A 19 -7.93 35.13 14.69
CA ARG A 19 -8.20 33.98 13.84
C ARG A 19 -6.85 33.50 13.36
N LEU A 20 -6.31 32.48 14.02
CA LEU A 20 -5.25 31.63 13.52
C LEU A 20 -5.75 31.12 12.17
N ARG A 21 -5.44 31.87 11.12
CA ARG A 21 -5.43 31.39 9.75
C ARG A 21 -4.50 30.19 9.81
N ARG A 22 -5.07 28.99 9.89
CA ARG A 22 -4.36 27.76 9.59
C ARG A 22 -3.70 28.04 8.24
N LYS A 23 -2.39 28.29 8.24
CA LYS A 23 -1.60 28.23 7.03
C LYS A 23 -1.87 26.83 6.49
N ILE A 24 -2.69 26.76 5.45
CA ILE A 24 -2.76 25.57 4.62
C ILE A 24 -1.38 25.55 3.99
N VAL A 25 -0.47 24.80 4.61
CA VAL A 25 0.75 24.38 3.95
C VAL A 25 0.24 23.53 2.80
N VAL A 26 0.24 24.07 1.58
CA VAL A 26 -0.07 23.29 0.39
C VAL A 26 1.06 22.25 0.31
N PRO A 27 0.74 20.94 0.23
CA PRO A 27 1.80 19.96 0.02
C PRO A 27 2.53 20.34 -1.26
N GLU A 28 3.88 20.31 -1.27
CA GLU A 28 4.67 20.66 -2.46
C GLU A 28 4.26 19.86 -3.72
N LYS A 29 3.65 18.67 -3.53
CA LYS A 29 3.10 17.81 -4.58
C LYS A 29 1.71 17.28 -4.19
N PRO A 30 0.75 17.24 -5.12
CA PRO A 30 -0.57 16.67 -4.83
C PRO A 30 -0.44 15.18 -4.48
N VAL A 31 -1.20 14.74 -3.47
CA VAL A 31 -1.38 13.31 -3.21
C VAL A 31 -2.61 12.84 -3.99
N TYR A 32 -2.51 11.74 -4.71
CA TYR A 32 -3.64 11.13 -5.41
C TYR A 32 -4.16 9.96 -4.58
N LEU A 33 -5.45 9.94 -4.27
CA LEU A 33 -6.13 8.81 -3.63
C LEU A 33 -6.97 8.07 -4.67
N VAL A 34 -6.87 6.75 -4.71
CA VAL A 34 -7.80 5.91 -5.47
C VAL A 34 -8.90 5.46 -4.52
N VAL A 35 -10.15 5.72 -4.89
CA VAL A 35 -11.33 5.49 -4.06
C VAL A 35 -12.30 4.56 -4.77
N GLU A 36 -12.70 3.48 -4.10
CA GLU A 36 -13.68 2.49 -4.50
C GLU A 36 -15.12 2.93 -4.17
N HIS A 37 -16.03 2.60 -5.09
CA HIS A 37 -17.46 2.91 -5.01
C HIS A 37 -18.31 1.64 -5.10
N LYS A 38 -19.52 1.71 -4.53
CA LYS A 38 -20.53 0.64 -4.62
C LYS A 38 -21.28 0.63 -5.96
N ALA A 39 -21.09 1.62 -6.82
CA ALA A 39 -21.70 1.70 -8.13
C ALA A 39 -20.63 2.03 -9.18
N GLU A 40 -20.98 1.91 -10.46
CA GLU A 40 -20.07 2.24 -11.54
C GLU A 40 -19.93 3.77 -11.70
N PRO A 41 -18.73 4.28 -12.04
CA PRO A 41 -17.47 3.53 -12.17
C PRO A 41 -16.96 3.06 -10.81
N ALA A 42 -16.47 1.81 -10.76
CA ALA A 42 -16.04 1.15 -9.53
C ALA A 42 -14.96 1.93 -8.77
N TYR A 43 -14.10 2.69 -9.46
CA TYR A 43 -13.07 3.51 -8.84
C TYR A 43 -13.03 4.94 -9.38
N SER A 44 -12.40 5.82 -8.60
CA SER A 44 -12.07 7.19 -9.01
C SER A 44 -10.81 7.69 -8.35
N ILE A 45 -10.17 8.68 -8.98
CA ILE A 45 -9.02 9.40 -8.42
C ILE A 45 -9.48 10.71 -7.78
N LEU A 46 -8.97 10.97 -6.58
CA LEU A 46 -9.11 12.24 -5.88
C LEU A 46 -7.73 12.88 -5.70
N SER A 47 -7.57 14.13 -6.11
CA SER A 47 -6.37 14.91 -5.83
C SER A 47 -6.52 15.66 -4.50
N VAL A 48 -5.67 15.31 -3.54
CA VAL A 48 -5.66 15.79 -2.16
C VAL A 48 -4.99 17.15 -2.10
N GLY A 49 -5.71 18.13 -1.56
CA GLY A 49 -5.21 19.49 -1.37
C GLY A 49 -5.41 20.40 -2.58
N THR A 50 -6.05 19.89 -3.64
CA THR A 50 -6.48 20.68 -4.80
C THR A 50 -8.00 20.81 -4.83
N MET A 51 -8.51 21.75 -5.61
CA MET A 51 -9.95 21.85 -5.94
C MET A 51 -10.30 21.08 -7.22
N ALA A 52 -9.43 20.17 -7.65
CA ALA A 52 -9.66 19.36 -8.83
C ALA A 52 -10.89 18.47 -8.63
N PRO A 53 -11.71 18.29 -9.68
CA PRO A 53 -12.83 17.36 -9.62
C PRO A 53 -12.35 15.93 -9.44
N LYS A 54 -13.23 15.09 -8.86
CA LYS A 54 -13.07 13.64 -8.85
C LYS A 54 -13.00 13.13 -10.30
N ILE A 55 -12.02 12.28 -10.58
CA ILE A 55 -11.83 11.70 -11.91
C ILE A 55 -12.33 10.25 -11.89
N PRO A 56 -13.46 9.93 -12.55
CA PRO A 56 -13.92 8.55 -12.68
C PRO A 56 -12.92 7.69 -13.49
N LEU A 57 -12.74 6.43 -13.08
CA LEU A 57 -11.95 5.43 -13.83
C LEU A 57 -12.91 4.45 -14.51
N HIS A 58 -13.19 4.66 -15.78
CA HIS A 58 -14.19 3.93 -16.55
C HIS A 58 -13.72 2.55 -17.02
N LEU A 59 -12.41 2.31 -17.10
CA LEU A 59 -11.84 1.01 -17.45
C LEU A 59 -11.59 0.14 -16.22
N SER A 60 -11.71 0.72 -15.02
CA SER A 60 -11.56 0.03 -13.75
C SER A 60 -12.78 -0.84 -13.41
N GLN A 61 -12.55 -1.87 -12.61
CA GLN A 61 -13.55 -2.84 -12.18
C GLN A 61 -13.24 -3.32 -10.77
N ARG A 62 -14.25 -3.83 -10.05
CA ARG A 62 -14.09 -4.28 -8.67
C ARG A 62 -13.01 -5.34 -8.50
N GLY A 63 -12.35 -5.30 -7.35
CA GLY A 63 -11.27 -6.24 -7.03
C GLY A 63 -9.94 -5.87 -7.69
N MET A 64 -9.81 -4.67 -8.24
CA MET A 64 -8.52 -4.16 -8.70
C MET A 64 -7.69 -3.64 -7.54
N SER A 65 -6.39 -3.88 -7.62
CA SER A 65 -5.39 -3.18 -6.82
C SER A 65 -4.77 -2.07 -7.64
N PHE A 66 -4.26 -1.03 -6.97
CA PHE A 66 -3.65 0.12 -7.64
C PHE A 66 -2.26 0.40 -7.10
N THR A 67 -1.35 0.80 -7.98
CA THR A 67 -0.02 1.29 -7.62
C THR A 67 0.36 2.50 -8.47
N ALA A 68 1.33 3.27 -8.01
CA ALA A 68 2.02 4.25 -8.84
C ALA A 68 3.15 3.57 -9.60
N MET A 69 3.32 3.97 -10.86
CA MET A 69 4.49 3.67 -11.68
C MET A 69 5.09 4.99 -12.14
N GLU A 70 6.40 5.11 -12.03
CA GLU A 70 7.16 6.25 -12.52
C GLU A 70 8.30 5.75 -13.39
N SER A 71 8.53 6.45 -14.49
CA SER A 71 9.69 6.27 -15.34
C SER A 71 10.13 7.65 -15.86
N PRO A 72 11.31 7.75 -16.51
CA PRO A 72 11.73 9.01 -17.12
C PRO A 72 10.73 9.59 -18.13
N GLN A 73 9.84 8.76 -18.68
CA GLN A 73 8.84 9.13 -19.67
C GLN A 73 7.51 9.59 -19.07
N GLY A 74 7.26 9.36 -17.77
CA GLY A 74 6.01 9.80 -17.13
C GLY A 74 5.67 9.12 -15.80
N SER A 75 4.50 9.50 -15.27
CA SER A 75 3.95 8.98 -14.03
C SER A 75 2.51 8.51 -14.25
N TRP A 76 2.23 7.28 -13.82
CA TRP A 76 0.94 6.64 -14.03
C TRP A 76 0.39 6.03 -12.75
N ILE A 77 -0.93 6.03 -12.63
CA ILE A 77 -1.65 5.19 -11.68
C ILE A 77 -2.10 3.95 -12.44
N VAL A 78 -1.63 2.78 -12.00
CA VAL A 78 -1.87 1.51 -12.67
C VAL A 78 -2.80 0.67 -11.80
N GLY A 79 -3.98 0.37 -12.33
CA GLY A 79 -4.91 -0.60 -11.79
C GLY A 79 -4.70 -1.97 -12.43
N VAL A 80 -4.64 -3.02 -11.62
CA VAL A 80 -4.46 -4.40 -12.09
C VAL A 80 -5.42 -5.35 -11.38
N GLY A 81 -5.92 -6.35 -12.12
CA GLY A 81 -6.80 -7.40 -11.60
C GLY A 81 -8.29 -7.10 -11.77
N GLY A 82 -9.09 -7.70 -10.91
CA GLY A 82 -10.55 -7.61 -10.89
C GLY A 82 -11.25 -8.85 -11.42
N ASP A 83 -12.60 -8.81 -11.41
CA ASP A 83 -13.44 -9.99 -11.56
C ASP A 83 -13.97 -10.27 -12.97
N LYS A 84 -13.99 -9.29 -13.87
CA LYS A 84 -14.63 -9.44 -15.20
C LYS A 84 -13.61 -9.51 -16.34
N GLN A 85 -12.64 -8.59 -16.37
CA GLN A 85 -11.74 -8.39 -17.49
C GLN A 85 -10.27 -8.58 -17.08
N ILE A 86 -9.44 -9.05 -18.01
CA ILE A 86 -8.02 -9.33 -17.75
C ILE A 86 -7.11 -8.13 -18.04
N HIS A 87 -7.63 -7.01 -18.55
CA HIS A 87 -6.80 -5.85 -18.87
C HIS A 87 -6.41 -5.04 -17.63
N THR A 88 -5.27 -4.38 -17.73
CA THR A 88 -4.86 -3.35 -16.76
C THR A 88 -5.41 -1.98 -17.15
N THR A 89 -5.64 -1.13 -16.16
CA THR A 89 -6.05 0.27 -16.36
C THR A 89 -4.87 1.17 -16.06
N ILE A 90 -4.52 2.08 -16.97
CA ILE A 90 -3.42 3.02 -16.79
C ILE A 90 -3.99 4.43 -16.87
N PHE A 91 -3.91 5.17 -15.77
CA PHE A 91 -4.24 6.58 -15.74
C PHE A 91 -2.97 7.43 -15.80
N ASP A 92 -2.84 8.21 -16.86
CA ASP A 92 -1.78 9.18 -17.03
C ASP A 92 -2.12 10.45 -16.26
N VAL A 93 -1.33 10.74 -15.24
CA VAL A 93 -1.58 11.86 -14.33
C VAL A 93 -1.32 13.20 -15.01
N THR A 94 -0.36 13.26 -15.92
CA THR A 94 0.03 14.48 -16.65
C THR A 94 -1.00 14.82 -17.72
N ALA A 95 -1.40 13.83 -18.51
CA ALA A 95 -2.43 14.00 -19.54
C ALA A 95 -3.86 13.97 -18.97
N SER A 96 -4.01 13.62 -17.69
CA SER A 96 -5.29 13.39 -17.03
C SER A 96 -6.21 12.46 -17.83
N LYS A 97 -5.64 11.39 -18.38
CA LYS A 97 -6.33 10.49 -19.31
C LYS A 97 -6.13 9.03 -18.94
N GLU A 98 -7.23 8.29 -19.00
CA GLU A 98 -7.28 6.85 -18.77
C GLU A 98 -7.05 6.07 -20.08
N TRP A 99 -6.34 4.96 -19.95
CA TRP A 99 -5.97 4.07 -21.05
C TRP A 99 -6.08 2.61 -20.59
N GLN A 100 -6.36 1.73 -21.54
CA GLN A 100 -6.22 0.31 -21.32
C GLN A 100 -4.75 -0.09 -21.51
N GLY A 101 -4.20 -0.83 -20.56
CA GLY A 101 -2.86 -1.38 -20.62
C GLY A 101 -2.84 -2.87 -21.00
N PRO A 102 -1.71 -3.55 -20.75
CA PRO A 102 -1.51 -4.97 -21.02
C PRO A 102 -2.55 -5.89 -20.39
N TRP A 103 -2.67 -7.09 -20.95
CA TRP A 103 -3.54 -8.15 -20.47
C TRP A 103 -2.81 -9.10 -19.52
N LEU A 104 -3.43 -9.41 -18.39
CA LEU A 104 -3.07 -10.56 -17.56
C LEU A 104 -3.46 -11.85 -18.27
N HIS A 105 -2.78 -12.95 -17.96
CA HIS A 105 -3.20 -14.26 -18.45
C HIS A 105 -4.52 -14.73 -17.82
N THR A 106 -4.81 -14.24 -16.61
CA THR A 106 -6.00 -14.61 -15.86
C THR A 106 -6.39 -13.53 -14.86
N ASN A 107 -7.68 -13.44 -14.56
CA ASN A 107 -8.22 -12.52 -13.57
C ASN A 107 -7.65 -12.82 -12.18
N LYS A 108 -7.28 -11.77 -11.44
CA LYS A 108 -6.77 -11.86 -10.06
C LYS A 108 -7.57 -10.93 -9.18
N MET A 109 -8.08 -11.42 -8.05
CA MET A 109 -8.79 -10.57 -7.11
C MET A 109 -7.82 -9.94 -6.13
N GLU A 110 -7.83 -8.62 -6.07
CA GLU A 110 -7.00 -7.81 -5.18
C GLU A 110 -5.52 -8.26 -5.24
N PRO A 111 -4.90 -8.29 -6.43
CA PRO A 111 -3.52 -8.76 -6.56
C PRO A 111 -2.58 -7.87 -5.77
N ILE A 112 -1.45 -8.43 -5.34
CA ILE A 112 -0.37 -7.66 -4.75
C ILE A 112 0.44 -7.04 -5.87
N LEU A 113 0.64 -5.72 -5.79
CA LEU A 113 1.37 -4.92 -6.77
C LEU A 113 2.65 -4.40 -6.14
N ILE A 114 3.78 -4.74 -6.74
CA ILE A 114 5.10 -4.34 -6.25
C ILE A 114 5.84 -3.61 -7.38
N PRO A 115 5.86 -2.26 -7.36
CA PRO A 115 6.66 -1.48 -8.28
C PRO A 115 8.14 -1.51 -7.87
N HIS A 116 9.04 -1.77 -8.82
CA HIS A 116 10.49 -1.71 -8.59
C HIS A 116 11.23 -1.41 -9.90
N ARG A 117 12.04 -0.33 -9.93
CA ARG A 117 12.92 0.04 -11.06
C ARG A 117 12.23 -0.01 -12.43
N GLY A 118 11.05 0.60 -12.56
CA GLY A 118 10.29 0.61 -13.83
C GLY A 118 9.61 -0.72 -14.16
N GLN A 119 9.70 -1.73 -13.30
CA GLN A 119 8.97 -2.99 -13.43
C GLN A 119 7.82 -3.02 -12.42
N LEU A 120 6.68 -3.56 -12.85
CA LEU A 120 5.56 -3.85 -11.98
C LEU A 120 5.37 -5.36 -11.86
N TYR A 121 5.59 -5.89 -10.66
CA TYR A 121 5.32 -7.28 -10.34
C TYR A 121 3.89 -7.43 -9.82
N VAL A 122 3.16 -8.39 -10.39
CA VAL A 122 1.76 -8.69 -10.11
C VAL A 122 1.69 -10.09 -9.52
N LEU A 123 1.29 -10.20 -8.26
CA LEU A 123 1.22 -11.46 -7.54
C LEU A 123 -0.22 -11.75 -7.09
N SER A 124 -0.74 -12.95 -7.34
CA SER A 124 -2.02 -13.39 -6.77
C SER A 124 -1.97 -13.36 -5.25
N SER A 125 -2.94 -12.68 -4.63
CA SER A 125 -3.06 -12.62 -3.18
C SER A 125 -3.61 -13.93 -2.59
N ARG A 126 -4.38 -14.68 -3.38
CA ARG A 126 -5.08 -15.92 -2.99
C ARG A 126 -4.96 -16.99 -4.08
N PRO A 127 -3.76 -17.56 -4.29
CA PRO A 127 -3.51 -18.48 -5.41
C PRO A 127 -4.43 -19.70 -5.37
N SER A 128 -5.09 -19.98 -6.50
CA SER A 128 -5.98 -21.13 -6.69
C SER A 128 -5.43 -22.11 -7.72
N VAL A 129 -5.45 -23.40 -7.38
CA VAL A 129 -5.11 -24.51 -8.31
C VAL A 129 -6.32 -25.02 -9.09
N LYS A 130 -7.52 -24.54 -8.78
CA LYS A 130 -8.73 -24.89 -9.52
C LYS A 130 -9.15 -23.68 -10.32
N ARG A 131 -9.20 -23.84 -11.64
CA ARG A 131 -9.87 -22.88 -12.52
C ARG A 131 -11.37 -22.98 -12.21
N GLY A 132 -11.84 -22.22 -11.23
CA GLY A 132 -13.26 -22.10 -10.91
C GLY A 132 -14.04 -21.51 -12.07
N ALA A 133 -15.36 -21.34 -11.94
CA ALA A 133 -16.22 -20.81 -12.99
C ALA A 133 -15.76 -19.43 -13.53
N MET A 134 -15.15 -18.62 -12.66
CA MET A 134 -14.63 -17.28 -13.00
C MET A 134 -13.11 -17.26 -13.26
N GLY A 135 -12.43 -18.40 -13.15
CA GLY A 135 -10.98 -18.50 -13.35
C GLY A 135 -10.10 -17.65 -12.41
N LEU A 136 -10.66 -17.04 -11.36
CA LEU A 136 -9.98 -16.08 -10.49
C LEU A 136 -8.79 -16.70 -9.77
N ASP A 137 -7.69 -15.94 -9.76
CA ASP A 137 -6.42 -16.28 -9.11
C ASP A 137 -5.87 -17.65 -9.51
N TYR A 138 -6.19 -18.09 -10.74
CA TYR A 138 -5.58 -19.26 -11.34
C TYR A 138 -4.15 -18.95 -11.81
N LEU A 139 -3.47 -19.96 -12.36
CA LEU A 139 -2.16 -19.80 -12.98
C LEU A 139 -2.24 -18.89 -14.22
N PRO A 140 -1.19 -18.10 -14.51
CA PRO A 140 0.00 -17.86 -13.67
C PRO A 140 -0.30 -17.00 -12.45
N TRP A 141 0.37 -17.28 -11.33
CA TRP A 141 0.19 -16.53 -10.08
C TRP A 141 1.15 -15.35 -9.92
N PHE A 142 2.22 -15.30 -10.70
CA PHE A 142 3.22 -14.25 -10.65
C PHE A 142 3.53 -13.76 -12.06
N GLU A 143 3.33 -12.48 -12.31
CA GLU A 143 3.47 -11.85 -13.62
C GLU A 143 4.20 -10.52 -13.50
N GLN A 144 4.70 -10.02 -14.63
CA GLN A 144 5.45 -8.76 -14.71
C GLN A 144 4.96 -7.88 -15.87
N ILE A 145 4.95 -6.58 -15.64
CA ILE A 145 4.68 -5.53 -16.63
C ILE A 145 5.86 -4.57 -16.65
N ASN A 146 6.39 -4.29 -17.84
CA ASN A 146 7.52 -3.38 -18.02
C ASN A 146 7.07 -1.95 -18.31
N PHE A 147 7.62 -0.99 -17.58
CA PHE A 147 7.45 0.46 -17.77
C PHE A 147 8.78 1.19 -18.04
N GLU A 148 9.91 0.48 -18.20
CA GLU A 148 11.24 1.09 -18.42
C GLU A 148 11.28 1.95 -19.71
N ASP A 149 10.62 1.47 -20.77
CA ASP A 149 10.50 2.17 -22.04
C ASP A 149 9.31 3.15 -22.09
N GLY A 150 8.67 3.39 -20.93
CA GLY A 150 7.50 4.23 -20.77
C GLY A 150 6.21 3.43 -20.61
N ARG A 151 5.09 3.99 -21.05
CA ARG A 151 3.78 3.35 -20.88
C ARG A 151 3.68 2.09 -21.77
N PRO A 152 3.33 0.91 -21.22
CA PRO A 152 3.20 -0.32 -22.00
C PRO A 152 2.01 -0.31 -22.95
N ASN A 153 2.06 -1.17 -23.98
CA ASN A 153 1.05 -1.22 -25.02
C ASN A 153 -0.20 -2.02 -24.59
N GLN A 154 -1.38 -1.59 -25.04
CA GLN A 154 -2.65 -2.29 -24.80
C GLN A 154 -2.67 -3.73 -25.37
N ALA A 155 -1.91 -3.99 -26.43
CA ALA A 155 -1.85 -5.30 -27.09
C ALA A 155 -0.86 -6.28 -26.43
N GLU A 156 -0.07 -5.83 -25.45
CA GLU A 156 0.89 -6.68 -24.76
C GLU A 156 0.20 -7.61 -23.76
N VAL A 157 0.73 -8.83 -23.63
CA VAL A 157 0.37 -9.75 -22.56
C VAL A 157 1.49 -9.68 -21.52
N CYS A 158 1.13 -9.66 -20.24
CA CYS A 158 2.08 -9.61 -19.14
C CYS A 158 3.05 -10.80 -19.21
N LEU A 159 4.29 -10.60 -18.77
CA LEU A 159 5.26 -11.69 -18.73
C LEU A 159 4.96 -12.63 -17.56
N GLU A 160 4.80 -13.93 -17.82
CA GLU A 160 4.70 -14.95 -16.77
C GLU A 160 6.06 -15.16 -16.09
N LEU A 161 6.05 -15.20 -14.75
CA LEU A 161 7.22 -15.49 -13.92
C LEU A 161 7.02 -16.77 -13.11
N GLU A 162 8.12 -17.36 -12.65
CA GLU A 162 8.05 -18.52 -11.76
C GLU A 162 7.27 -18.18 -10.48
N PRO A 163 6.30 -19.02 -10.07
CA PRO A 163 5.51 -18.76 -8.89
C PRO A 163 6.33 -18.96 -7.59
N PRO A 164 5.96 -18.29 -6.49
CA PRO A 164 6.61 -18.50 -5.21
C PRO A 164 6.58 -19.98 -4.78
N PRO A 165 7.66 -20.55 -4.21
CA PRO A 165 7.69 -21.95 -3.80
C PRO A 165 6.71 -22.28 -2.66
N ILE A 166 6.29 -21.25 -1.91
CA ILE A 166 5.27 -21.33 -0.86
C ILE A 166 3.84 -21.25 -1.39
N PHE A 167 3.65 -21.14 -2.71
CA PHE A 167 2.34 -21.30 -3.36
C PHE A 167 2.07 -22.79 -3.62
N PRO A 168 0.83 -23.20 -3.92
CA PRO A 168 0.48 -24.60 -4.13
C PRO A 168 0.97 -25.17 -5.48
N CYS A 169 2.23 -24.88 -5.85
CA CYS A 169 2.87 -25.32 -7.10
C CYS A 169 3.12 -26.83 -7.14
N ARG A 170 3.39 -27.44 -5.99
CA ARG A 170 3.76 -28.86 -5.85
C ARG A 170 2.81 -29.55 -4.88
N ILE A 171 1.57 -29.72 -5.33
CA ILE A 171 0.53 -30.43 -4.59
C ILE A 171 0.34 -31.85 -5.11
N THR A 172 0.07 -32.78 -4.20
CA THR A 172 -0.21 -34.18 -4.54
C THR A 172 -1.64 -34.33 -5.11
N PRO A 173 -1.96 -35.41 -5.85
CA PRO A 173 -3.32 -35.63 -6.34
C PRO A 173 -4.42 -35.59 -5.25
N PRO A 174 -4.21 -36.12 -4.01
CA PRO A 174 -5.14 -35.92 -2.91
C PRO A 174 -5.28 -34.46 -2.47
N GLU A 175 -4.17 -33.70 -2.42
CA GLU A 175 -4.22 -32.26 -2.13
C GLU A 175 -4.95 -31.49 -3.24
N TYR A 176 -4.84 -31.88 -4.51
CA TYR A 176 -5.61 -31.23 -5.59
C TYR A 176 -7.13 -31.35 -5.43
N ARG A 177 -7.61 -32.47 -4.88
CA ARG A 177 -9.04 -32.65 -4.60
C ARG A 177 -9.52 -31.65 -3.53
N ASN A 178 -8.70 -31.43 -2.50
CA ASN A 178 -8.97 -30.48 -1.42
C ASN A 178 -7.74 -29.59 -1.16
N PRO A 179 -7.53 -28.55 -2.00
CA PRO A 179 -6.31 -27.77 -1.98
C PRO A 179 -6.22 -26.93 -0.70
N PRO A 180 -5.01 -26.67 -0.20
CA PRO A 180 -4.84 -25.75 0.91
C PRO A 180 -5.31 -24.36 0.49
N ALA A 181 -6.18 -23.75 1.31
CA ALA A 181 -6.55 -22.35 1.14
C ALA A 181 -5.41 -21.48 1.67
N ILE A 182 -4.62 -20.94 0.75
CA ILE A 182 -3.46 -20.12 1.03
C ILE A 182 -3.77 -18.69 0.63
N ARG A 183 -3.40 -17.74 1.49
CA ARG A 183 -3.36 -16.31 1.15
C ARG A 183 -2.01 -15.74 1.51
N VAL A 184 -1.59 -14.71 0.79
CA VAL A 184 -0.44 -13.91 1.20
C VAL A 184 -0.80 -13.18 2.50
N ALA A 185 0.01 -13.40 3.53
CA ALA A 185 -0.18 -12.80 4.84
C ALA A 185 0.61 -11.50 4.98
N SER A 186 1.81 -11.46 4.41
CA SER A 186 2.72 -10.33 4.50
C SER A 186 3.73 -10.33 3.38
N TYR A 187 4.16 -9.12 3.00
CA TYR A 187 5.14 -8.92 1.94
C TYR A 187 5.89 -7.59 2.11
N ALA A 188 7.09 -7.53 1.53
CA ALA A 188 7.92 -6.33 1.51
C ALA A 188 8.90 -6.38 0.33
N MET A 189 9.30 -5.22 -0.20
CA MET A 189 10.45 -5.12 -1.10
C MET A 189 11.67 -4.69 -0.28
N VAL A 190 12.67 -5.55 -0.14
CA VAL A 190 13.89 -5.30 0.65
C VAL A 190 15.11 -5.42 -0.25
N GLY A 191 15.78 -4.30 -0.52
CA GLY A 191 16.84 -4.26 -1.53
C GLY A 191 16.30 -4.66 -2.92
N SER A 192 16.85 -5.73 -3.49
CA SER A 192 16.40 -6.36 -4.74
C SER A 192 15.44 -7.54 -4.53
N HIS A 193 14.99 -7.80 -3.29
CA HIS A 193 14.22 -8.99 -2.97
C HIS A 193 12.75 -8.68 -2.66
N ILE A 194 11.84 -9.37 -3.34
CA ILE A 194 10.42 -9.40 -2.96
C ILE A 194 10.25 -10.50 -1.91
N LEU A 195 10.03 -10.09 -0.66
CA LEU A 195 9.78 -10.99 0.45
C LEU A 195 8.29 -11.31 0.59
N LEU A 196 7.99 -12.57 0.90
CA LEU A 196 6.64 -13.08 0.99
C LEU A 196 6.50 -14.13 2.09
N SER A 197 5.44 -14.00 2.90
CA SER A 197 4.95 -15.08 3.76
C SER A 197 3.46 -15.30 3.52
N VAL A 198 3.04 -16.56 3.67
CA VAL A 198 1.64 -16.95 3.49
C VAL A 198 0.97 -17.36 4.80
N GLN A 199 -0.35 -17.36 4.80
CA GLN A 199 -1.20 -17.90 5.85
C GLN A 199 -2.13 -18.95 5.25
N LEU A 200 -2.40 -19.99 6.03
CA LEU A 200 -3.43 -20.98 5.72
C LEU A 200 -4.73 -20.63 6.43
N ASP A 201 -5.83 -20.56 5.67
CA ASP A 201 -7.13 -20.09 6.20
C ASP A 201 -7.94 -21.20 6.88
N ASN A 202 -7.68 -22.47 6.55
CA ASN A 202 -8.53 -23.61 6.96
C ASN A 202 -7.90 -24.50 8.06
N VAL A 203 -7.04 -23.94 8.91
CA VAL A 203 -6.33 -24.71 9.94
C VAL A 203 -6.88 -24.41 11.34
N THR A 204 -7.61 -25.37 11.91
CA THR A 204 -8.21 -25.32 13.25
C THR A 204 -7.35 -25.96 14.36
N SER A 205 -6.21 -26.57 14.05
CA SER A 205 -5.32 -27.21 15.05
C SER A 205 -3.83 -27.05 14.69
N PRO A 206 -3.01 -26.40 15.53
CA PRO A 206 -1.58 -26.15 15.27
C PRO A 206 -0.74 -27.42 15.08
N ASP A 207 -0.98 -28.45 15.89
CA ASP A 207 -0.05 -29.58 16.03
C ASP A 207 -0.09 -30.58 14.86
N LYS A 208 -1.26 -30.77 14.23
CA LYS A 208 -1.40 -31.64 13.03
C LYS A 208 -0.95 -30.94 11.74
N VAL A 209 -0.79 -29.62 11.77
CA VAL A 209 -0.47 -28.79 10.59
C VAL A 209 1.02 -28.60 10.40
N ALA A 210 1.80 -28.53 11.48
CA ALA A 210 3.23 -28.30 11.44
C ALA A 210 4.03 -29.36 10.63
N ARG A 211 3.46 -30.55 10.38
CA ARG A 211 4.11 -31.60 9.58
C ARG A 211 3.64 -31.64 8.13
N LYS A 212 2.32 -31.54 7.87
CA LYS A 212 1.75 -31.63 6.52
C LYS A 212 1.95 -30.35 5.70
N TYR A 213 1.87 -29.20 6.35
CA TYR A 213 1.87 -27.89 5.69
C TYR A 213 3.15 -27.08 5.95
N ARG A 214 4.20 -27.73 6.44
CA ARG A 214 5.51 -27.12 6.70
C ARG A 214 6.10 -26.44 5.46
N LYS A 215 5.83 -26.97 4.26
CA LYS A 215 6.27 -26.38 2.97
C LYS A 215 5.70 -24.98 2.70
N TYR A 216 4.69 -24.55 3.44
CA TYR A 216 4.07 -23.23 3.35
C TYR A 216 4.47 -22.31 4.52
N MET A 217 5.43 -22.72 5.35
CA MET A 217 5.98 -21.93 6.45
C MET A 217 7.30 -21.31 6.04
N GLY A 218 7.58 -20.14 6.61
CA GLY A 218 8.79 -19.37 6.36
C GLY A 218 8.55 -18.16 5.45
N THR A 219 9.65 -17.49 5.14
CA THR A 219 9.66 -16.35 4.23
C THR A 219 10.46 -16.75 3.00
N CYS A 220 9.85 -16.61 1.82
CA CYS A 220 10.57 -16.71 0.57
C CYS A 220 10.90 -15.30 0.04
N GLY A 221 12.03 -15.19 -0.66
CA GLY A 221 12.47 -13.99 -1.35
C GLY A 221 12.62 -14.27 -2.84
N TYR A 222 12.05 -13.43 -3.70
CA TYR A 222 12.37 -13.41 -5.12
C TYR A 222 13.49 -12.41 -5.35
N ASP A 223 14.66 -12.89 -5.72
CA ASP A 223 15.76 -12.04 -6.16
C ASP A 223 15.44 -11.54 -7.57
N VAL A 224 15.12 -10.25 -7.69
CA VAL A 224 14.74 -9.62 -8.96
C VAL A 224 15.88 -9.66 -9.99
N GLU A 225 17.13 -9.60 -9.53
CA GLU A 225 18.30 -9.55 -10.40
C GLU A 225 18.63 -10.95 -10.93
N LYS A 226 18.59 -11.96 -10.07
CA LYS A 226 18.80 -13.37 -10.45
C LYS A 226 17.57 -14.05 -11.04
N LYS A 227 16.39 -13.46 -10.85
CA LYS A 227 15.07 -13.97 -11.24
C LYS A 227 14.74 -15.35 -10.64
N VAL A 228 15.12 -15.58 -9.39
CA VAL A 228 14.88 -16.86 -8.68
C VAL A 228 14.20 -16.65 -7.34
N TRP A 229 13.40 -17.63 -6.93
CA TRP A 229 12.86 -17.70 -5.58
C TRP A 229 13.74 -18.54 -4.66
N GLU A 230 14.00 -18.03 -3.47
CA GLU A 230 14.75 -18.72 -2.42
C GLU A 230 13.99 -18.66 -1.08
N MET A 231 14.18 -19.65 -0.22
CA MET A 231 13.76 -19.54 1.17
C MET A 231 14.81 -18.74 1.92
N VAL A 232 14.43 -17.57 2.44
CA VAL A 232 15.35 -16.63 3.08
C VAL A 232 15.22 -16.60 4.60
N HIS A 233 14.14 -17.18 5.14
CA HIS A 233 13.93 -17.29 6.57
C HIS A 233 13.01 -18.47 6.91
N GLU A 234 13.28 -19.16 8.02
CA GLU A 234 12.47 -20.30 8.47
C GLU A 234 11.11 -19.89 9.04
N MET A 235 11.04 -18.67 9.60
CA MET A 235 9.81 -18.12 10.17
C MET A 235 9.14 -17.15 9.19
N ASN A 236 7.81 -17.07 9.29
CA ASN A 236 7.02 -16.07 8.59
C ASN A 236 7.39 -14.66 9.09
N LEU A 237 7.24 -13.65 8.23
CA LEU A 237 7.39 -12.25 8.60
C LEU A 237 6.47 -11.89 9.80
N PRO A 238 6.96 -11.10 10.78
CA PRO A 238 6.29 -10.82 12.05
C PRO A 238 5.16 -9.79 11.96
N PHE A 239 4.77 -9.40 10.75
CA PHE A 239 3.74 -8.40 10.48
C PHE A 239 2.68 -8.90 9.50
N LEU A 240 1.62 -8.12 9.32
CA LEU A 240 0.50 -8.35 8.40
C LEU A 240 0.50 -7.32 7.27
N GLY A 241 0.16 -7.77 6.06
CA GLY A 241 0.06 -6.93 4.87
C GLY A 241 1.41 -6.43 4.36
N GLN A 242 1.40 -5.28 3.70
CA GLN A 242 2.60 -4.63 3.18
C GLN A 242 3.42 -4.00 4.31
N ALA A 243 4.73 -4.20 4.30
CA ALA A 243 5.65 -3.34 5.04
C ALA A 243 5.98 -2.09 4.21
N VAL A 244 5.69 -0.91 4.75
CA VAL A 244 5.92 0.37 4.06
C VAL A 244 7.37 0.80 4.28
N PRO A 245 8.19 0.97 3.23
CA PRO A 245 9.57 1.42 3.37
C PRO A 245 9.64 2.84 3.94
N LEU A 246 10.40 2.99 5.03
CA LEU A 246 10.77 4.26 5.67
C LEU A 246 12.20 4.70 5.30
N GLY A 247 12.94 3.87 4.56
CA GLY A 247 14.31 4.08 4.13
C GLY A 247 14.84 2.79 3.53
N ASP A 248 16.17 2.63 3.45
CA ASP A 248 16.79 1.48 2.79
C ASP A 248 16.54 0.16 3.54
N GLN A 249 16.54 0.21 4.88
CA GLN A 249 16.42 -0.97 5.74
C GLN A 249 15.26 -0.89 6.73
N LEU A 250 14.61 0.26 6.88
CA LEU A 250 13.56 0.46 7.88
C LEU A 250 12.19 0.40 7.24
N PHE A 251 11.28 -0.31 7.88
CA PHE A 251 9.94 -0.55 7.37
C PHE A 251 8.91 -0.41 8.47
N LEU A 252 7.78 0.23 8.16
CA LEU A 252 6.63 0.34 9.05
C LEU A 252 5.59 -0.72 8.66
N ALA A 253 5.18 -1.54 9.61
CA ALA A 253 4.18 -2.59 9.36
C ALA A 253 3.30 -2.85 10.57
N ARG A 254 2.19 -3.56 10.37
CA ARG A 254 1.27 -3.97 11.44
C ARG A 254 1.78 -5.24 12.12
N SER A 255 2.31 -5.11 13.34
CA SER A 255 2.89 -6.21 14.11
C SER A 255 1.85 -7.26 14.48
N LYS A 256 2.20 -8.54 14.31
CA LYS A 256 1.38 -9.67 14.78
C LYS A 256 1.43 -9.79 16.30
N GLU A 257 2.56 -9.46 16.91
CA GLU A 257 2.79 -9.60 18.35
C GLU A 257 2.12 -8.48 19.17
N ARG A 258 1.86 -7.33 18.54
CA ARG A 258 1.21 -6.18 19.17
C ARG A 258 -0.25 -6.01 18.73
N ASP A 259 -0.97 -7.11 18.53
CA ASP A 259 -2.39 -7.12 18.13
C ASP A 259 -2.71 -6.22 16.92
N GLY A 260 -1.80 -6.16 15.94
CA GLY A 260 -1.97 -5.36 14.73
C GLY A 260 -1.60 -3.88 14.87
N ALA A 261 -1.03 -3.46 16.00
CA ALA A 261 -0.43 -2.13 16.17
C ALA A 261 0.80 -1.96 15.28
N TYR A 262 1.11 -0.71 14.92
CA TYR A 262 2.26 -0.42 14.07
C TYR A 262 3.59 -0.57 14.84
N ALA A 263 4.55 -1.23 14.19
CA ALA A 263 5.93 -1.36 14.65
C ALA A 263 6.89 -1.08 13.48
N VAL A 264 8.13 -0.71 13.82
CA VAL A 264 9.19 -0.49 12.85
C VAL A 264 10.11 -1.70 12.85
N TYR A 265 10.43 -2.21 11.67
CA TYR A 265 11.34 -3.33 11.48
C TYR A 265 12.56 -2.87 10.69
N CYS A 266 13.74 -3.23 11.17
CA CYS A 266 14.97 -3.21 10.38
C CYS A 266 15.06 -4.56 9.65
N MET A 267 15.05 -4.54 8.32
CA MET A 267 15.14 -5.73 7.48
C MET A 267 16.32 -5.61 6.52
N HIS A 268 17.10 -6.68 6.41
CA HIS A 268 18.18 -6.80 5.46
C HIS A 268 18.30 -8.23 4.94
N VAL A 269 18.41 -8.39 3.62
CA VAL A 269 18.71 -9.66 2.97
C VAL A 269 20.19 -9.67 2.62
N GLY A 270 20.95 -10.53 3.31
CA GLY A 270 22.37 -10.75 3.06
C GLY A 270 22.62 -12.11 2.40
N GLN A 271 23.88 -12.43 2.15
CA GLN A 271 24.30 -13.77 1.77
C GLN A 271 24.88 -14.50 2.98
N SER A 272 24.41 -15.73 3.19
CA SER A 272 24.99 -16.64 4.17
C SER A 272 26.38 -17.12 3.71
N THR A 273 27.11 -17.77 4.61
CA THR A 273 28.40 -18.40 4.30
C THR A 273 28.29 -19.53 3.27
N SER A 274 27.12 -20.13 3.09
CA SER A 274 26.83 -21.13 2.06
C SER A 274 26.40 -20.52 0.72
N GLY A 275 26.34 -19.19 0.61
CA GLY A 275 25.96 -18.45 -0.60
C GLY A 275 24.45 -18.32 -0.81
N THR A 276 23.62 -18.77 0.13
CA THR A 276 22.15 -18.63 0.07
C THR A 276 21.72 -17.28 0.63
N SER A 277 20.66 -16.69 0.10
CA SER A 277 20.12 -15.44 0.64
C SER A 277 19.49 -15.67 2.02
N GLU A 278 19.79 -14.80 2.99
CA GLU A 278 19.31 -14.89 4.37
C GLU A 278 18.74 -13.56 4.84
N LEU A 279 17.54 -13.60 5.41
CA LEU A 279 16.85 -12.43 5.94
C LEU A 279 17.18 -12.24 7.42
N SER A 280 17.70 -11.07 7.75
CA SER A 280 17.74 -10.55 9.11
C SER A 280 16.58 -9.59 9.35
N ILE A 281 15.91 -9.74 10.48
CA ILE A 281 14.79 -8.87 10.88
C ILE A 281 14.84 -8.58 12.37
N ILE A 282 14.79 -7.29 12.72
CA ILE A 282 14.81 -6.81 14.10
C ILE A 282 13.72 -5.76 14.27
N GLU A 283 12.89 -5.88 15.30
CA GLU A 283 11.96 -4.81 15.68
C GLU A 283 12.73 -3.66 16.34
N VAL A 284 12.54 -2.45 15.84
CA VAL A 284 13.16 -1.22 16.33
C VAL A 284 12.14 -0.46 17.18
N PRO A 285 12.53 0.07 18.36
CA PRO A 285 11.67 0.94 19.15
C PRO A 285 11.09 2.09 18.32
N LEU A 286 9.77 2.22 18.37
CA LEU A 286 9.03 3.28 17.71
C LEU A 286 8.71 4.40 18.71
N VAL A 287 9.35 5.56 18.51
CA VAL A 287 9.11 6.76 19.31
C VAL A 287 8.11 7.65 18.58
N VAL A 288 6.98 7.87 19.24
CA VAL A 288 5.89 8.69 18.72
C VAL A 288 5.80 9.97 19.56
N PRO A 289 6.04 11.16 18.98
CA PRO A 289 5.94 12.42 19.72
C PRO A 289 4.56 12.57 20.38
N LYS A 290 4.53 13.16 21.59
CA LYS A 290 3.33 13.30 22.44
C LYS A 290 2.11 13.92 21.73
N SER A 291 2.32 14.68 20.64
CA SER A 291 1.28 15.04 19.68
C SER A 291 0.91 13.83 18.80
N ARG A 292 0.14 12.89 19.36
CA ARG A 292 -0.22 11.60 18.74
C ARG A 292 -0.50 11.72 17.22
N PRO A 293 0.38 11.22 16.34
CA PRO A 293 0.00 10.86 14.99
C PRO A 293 -0.97 9.68 15.13
N ILE A 294 -2.24 9.91 14.79
CA ILE A 294 -3.19 8.82 14.63
C ILE A 294 -2.80 8.18 13.30
N LEU A 295 -1.95 7.15 13.36
CA LEU A 295 -1.75 6.26 12.22
C LEU A 295 -3.08 5.57 11.98
N GLY A 296 -3.66 5.84 10.81
CA GLY A 296 -4.91 5.25 10.34
C GLY A 296 -4.78 3.78 10.01
N GLU A 297 -5.88 3.20 9.51
CA GLU A 297 -5.94 1.77 9.18
C GLU A 297 -5.14 1.42 7.92
N LEU A 298 -4.87 2.41 7.05
CA LEU A 298 -4.18 2.23 5.78
C LEU A 298 -2.91 3.07 5.73
N LEU A 299 -1.81 2.43 5.34
CA LEU A 299 -0.54 3.07 5.06
C LEU A 299 -0.16 2.87 3.60
N PHE A 300 0.35 3.92 2.97
CA PHE A 300 0.82 3.84 1.59
C PHE A 300 2.20 4.48 1.47
N PRO A 301 3.18 3.81 0.84
CA PRO A 301 4.49 4.42 0.59
C PRO A 301 4.34 5.62 -0.35
N LEU A 302 5.03 6.71 0.00
CA LEU A 302 5.18 7.88 -0.88
C LEU A 302 6.61 8.01 -1.43
N GLY A 303 7.50 7.06 -1.08
CA GLY A 303 8.92 7.10 -1.42
C GLY A 303 9.76 7.98 -0.49
N ARG A 304 11.08 7.83 -0.56
CA ARG A 304 12.08 8.64 0.18
C ARG A 304 11.79 8.72 1.70
N GLY A 305 11.38 7.60 2.29
CA GLY A 305 11.06 7.53 3.73
C GLY A 305 9.80 8.28 4.18
N ARG A 306 8.94 8.66 3.23
CA ARG A 306 7.64 9.27 3.48
C ARG A 306 6.53 8.27 3.25
N PHE A 307 5.44 8.42 3.99
CA PHE A 307 4.25 7.62 3.81
C PHE A 307 2.97 8.42 4.08
N SER A 308 1.88 8.00 3.44
CA SER A 308 0.54 8.46 3.73
C SER A 308 -0.09 7.52 4.75
N SER A 309 -0.78 8.10 5.72
CA SER A 309 -1.68 7.38 6.59
C SER A 309 -3.10 7.89 6.37
N VAL A 310 -4.02 6.96 6.11
CA VAL A 310 -5.41 7.25 5.82
C VAL A 310 -6.29 6.59 6.87
N HIS A 311 -7.20 7.37 7.43
CA HIS A 311 -8.20 6.90 8.39
C HIS A 311 -9.58 7.41 8.01
N PHE A 312 -10.59 6.56 8.18
CA PHE A 312 -11.98 6.91 7.93
C PHE A 312 -12.69 7.22 9.24
N ARG A 313 -13.24 8.43 9.33
CA ARG A 313 -14.18 8.74 10.39
C ARG A 313 -15.58 8.43 9.90
N SER A 314 -16.10 7.28 10.36
CA SER A 314 -17.53 7.02 10.36
C SER A 314 -18.19 7.89 11.43
N VAL A 315 -19.45 8.25 11.21
CA VAL A 315 -20.27 8.92 12.22
C VAL A 315 -20.94 7.82 13.01
N ASP A 316 -20.62 7.72 14.30
CA ASP A 316 -21.39 6.89 15.21
C ASP A 316 -22.86 7.29 15.12
N THR A 317 -23.73 6.29 15.03
CA THR A 317 -25.18 6.42 15.10
C THR A 317 -25.60 6.88 16.50
N GLU A 318 -25.39 8.15 16.81
CA GLU A 318 -26.11 8.84 17.88
C GLU A 318 -27.42 9.42 17.32
N PRO A 319 -28.58 9.24 17.96
CA PRO A 319 -29.86 9.35 17.26
C PRO A 319 -30.30 10.78 16.91
N GLU A 320 -29.68 11.85 17.43
CA GLU A 320 -30.30 13.19 17.37
C GLU A 320 -29.38 14.38 17.08
N SER A 321 -28.17 14.19 16.55
CA SER A 321 -27.34 15.32 16.11
C SER A 321 -26.92 15.21 14.65
N LYS A 322 -27.24 16.26 13.87
CA LYS A 322 -26.88 16.52 12.45
C LYS A 322 -25.92 15.49 11.85
N LEU A 323 -26.46 14.52 11.11
CA LEU A 323 -25.74 13.46 10.40
C LEU A 323 -24.44 14.01 9.77
N GLY A 324 -23.30 13.75 10.40
CA GLY A 324 -22.01 14.18 9.88
C GLY A 324 -21.74 13.49 8.55
N LYS A 325 -21.15 14.19 7.58
CA LYS A 325 -20.71 13.55 6.34
C LYS A 325 -19.50 12.67 6.66
N PRO A 326 -19.39 11.44 6.10
CA PRO A 326 -18.19 10.63 6.25
C PRO A 326 -16.96 11.42 5.79
N SER A 327 -15.87 11.28 6.52
CA SER A 327 -14.65 12.04 6.22
C SER A 327 -13.42 11.16 6.21
N VAL A 328 -12.55 11.44 5.24
CA VAL A 328 -11.23 10.84 5.08
C VAL A 328 -10.24 11.77 5.76
N VAL A 329 -9.60 11.28 6.81
CA VAL A 329 -8.45 11.94 7.42
C VAL A 329 -7.21 11.38 6.78
N HIS A 330 -6.51 12.24 6.03
CA HIS A 330 -5.22 11.91 5.43
C HIS A 330 -4.13 12.67 6.18
N GLY A 331 -3.05 11.96 6.49
CA GLY A 331 -1.84 12.55 7.05
C GLY A 331 -0.62 12.06 6.30
N THR A 332 0.33 12.95 6.09
CA THR A 332 1.64 12.61 5.54
C THR A 332 2.66 12.64 6.66
N TYR A 333 3.49 11.61 6.71
CA TYR A 333 4.49 11.40 7.74
C TYR A 333 5.84 11.13 7.09
N SER A 334 6.90 11.45 7.81
CA SER A 334 8.27 11.07 7.48
C SER A 334 8.94 10.52 8.72
N ILE A 335 9.91 9.63 8.52
CA ILE A 335 10.83 9.30 9.59
C ILE A 335 11.85 10.43 9.75
N VAL A 336 12.15 10.81 10.98
CA VAL A 336 13.35 11.58 11.32
C VAL A 336 14.23 10.60 12.07
N LYS A 337 15.26 10.06 11.41
CA LYS A 337 16.23 9.18 12.05
C LYS A 337 17.64 9.70 11.80
N GLU A 338 18.42 9.78 12.87
CA GLU A 338 19.87 10.02 12.81
C GLU A 338 20.69 8.76 13.17
N ASN A 339 20.13 7.71 13.82
CA ASN A 339 20.87 6.48 14.22
C ASN A 339 19.99 5.21 14.29
N PHE A 340 20.57 4.01 14.45
CA PHE A 340 19.85 2.72 14.40
C PHE A 340 18.94 2.41 15.60
N ASP A 341 19.13 3.08 16.73
CA ASP A 341 18.53 2.68 18.02
C ASP A 341 17.03 3.00 18.15
N ASP A 342 16.55 4.13 17.60
CA ASP A 342 15.16 4.56 17.72
C ASP A 342 14.61 5.11 16.40
N ALA A 343 13.38 4.73 16.03
CA ALA A 343 12.68 5.31 14.89
C ALA A 343 11.67 6.37 15.34
N ILE A 344 11.86 7.63 14.93
CA ILE A 344 10.93 8.73 15.25
C ILE A 344 10.06 9.04 14.04
N ILE A 345 8.75 8.86 14.19
CA ILE A 345 7.79 9.26 13.14
C ILE A 345 7.33 10.69 13.38
N MET A 346 7.61 11.55 12.42
CA MET A 346 7.21 12.95 12.42
C MET A 346 6.07 13.19 11.45
N LYS A 347 5.03 13.84 11.95
CA LYS A 347 3.89 14.26 11.15
C LYS A 347 4.26 15.52 10.37
N GLN A 348 4.22 15.44 9.05
CA GLN A 348 4.46 16.59 8.18
C GLN A 348 3.17 17.39 7.99
N GLN A 349 2.09 16.70 7.62
CA GLN A 349 0.84 17.34 7.24
C GLN A 349 -0.36 16.51 7.65
N ARG A 350 -1.50 17.18 7.86
CA ARG A 350 -2.81 16.55 7.97
C ARG A 350 -3.85 17.35 7.25
N GLN A 351 -4.66 16.64 6.49
CA GLN A 351 -5.81 17.17 5.80
C GLN A 351 -7.04 16.29 6.12
N VAL A 352 -8.21 16.91 6.15
CA VAL A 352 -9.47 16.22 6.41
C VAL A 352 -10.41 16.54 5.27
N TYR A 353 -10.85 15.51 4.57
CA TYR A 353 -11.72 15.60 3.43
C TYR A 353 -13.09 15.09 3.81
N LYS A 354 -14.13 15.87 3.55
CA LYS A 354 -15.49 15.37 3.63
C LYS A 354 -15.78 14.68 2.30
N VAL A 355 -16.02 13.37 2.34
CA VAL A 355 -16.43 12.68 1.13
C VAL A 355 -17.93 12.88 1.01
N ALA A 356 -18.31 13.85 0.18
CA ALA A 356 -19.69 14.15 -0.14
C ALA A 356 -19.96 13.63 -1.55
N ASP A 357 -20.31 12.36 -1.68
CA ASP A 357 -20.84 11.84 -2.93
C ASP A 357 -22.28 11.39 -2.70
N ARG A 358 -23.23 12.21 -3.19
CA ARG A 358 -24.66 11.88 -3.19
C ARG A 358 -25.04 10.99 -4.37
N SER A 359 -24.20 10.94 -5.39
CA SER A 359 -24.43 10.23 -6.65
C SER A 359 -23.86 8.82 -6.66
N CYS A 360 -22.77 8.57 -5.93
CA CYS A 360 -22.09 7.28 -5.90
C CYS A 360 -21.62 6.95 -4.48
N PRO A 361 -22.32 6.05 -3.75
CA PRO A 361 -21.96 5.72 -2.38
C PRO A 361 -20.63 4.94 -2.33
N LEU A 362 -19.77 5.30 -1.38
CA LEU A 362 -18.47 4.65 -1.15
C LEU A 362 -18.61 3.19 -0.71
N ALA A 363 -17.65 2.36 -1.09
CA ALA A 363 -17.48 1.03 -0.49
C ALA A 363 -17.09 1.16 1.00
N HIS A 364 -17.67 0.33 1.86
CA HIS A 364 -17.37 0.28 3.31
C HIS A 364 -16.78 -1.11 3.58
N PRO A 365 -15.78 -1.28 4.48
CA PRO A 365 -15.27 -0.35 5.49
C PRO A 365 -14.23 0.70 5.02
N PHE A 366 -13.46 0.41 3.97
CA PHE A 366 -12.31 1.24 3.58
C PHE A 366 -12.31 1.54 2.07
N PRO A 367 -12.92 2.65 1.62
CA PRO A 367 -13.01 2.92 0.19
C PRO A 367 -11.70 3.41 -0.43
N VAL A 368 -10.69 3.87 0.33
CA VAL A 368 -9.40 4.25 -0.25
C VAL A 368 -8.57 2.99 -0.39
N VAL A 369 -8.18 2.66 -1.62
CA VAL A 369 -7.40 1.44 -1.92
C VAL A 369 -5.94 1.76 -2.22
N ALA A 370 -5.60 3.03 -2.42
CA ALA A 370 -4.26 3.48 -2.77
C ALA A 370 -4.06 4.98 -2.49
N ALA A 371 -2.83 5.38 -2.17
CA ALA A 371 -2.41 6.78 -2.10
C ALA A 371 -1.01 6.97 -2.68
N PHE A 372 -0.82 7.99 -3.51
CA PHE A 372 0.44 8.23 -4.22
C PHE A 372 0.82 9.70 -4.22
N THR A 373 2.11 9.98 -4.22
CA THR A 373 2.67 11.26 -4.68
C THR A 373 3.38 10.99 -6.00
N MET A 374 3.30 11.93 -6.94
CA MET A 374 3.97 11.81 -8.24
C MET A 374 5.00 12.92 -8.44
N GLY A 375 6.11 12.61 -9.11
CA GLY A 375 7.07 13.55 -9.72
C GLY A 375 8.45 13.54 -9.05
N ASP A 376 9.52 14.11 -9.59
CA ASP A 376 9.88 14.52 -10.96
C ASP A 376 10.92 13.48 -11.42
N ALA A 377 10.94 13.13 -12.70
CA ALA A 377 12.02 12.31 -13.25
C ALA A 377 13.40 12.94 -12.97
#